data_AF-A0A962RE95-F1
#
_entry.id   AF-A0A962RE95-F1
#
_cell.length_a   1.000
_cell.length_b   1.000
_cell.length_c   1.000
_cell.angle_alpha   90.00
_cell.angle_beta   90.00
_cell.angle_gamma   90.00
#
_symmetry.space_group_name_H-M   'P 1'
#
loop_
_entity.id
_entity.type
_entity.pdbx_description
1 polymer ?
#
loop_
_entity_poly.entity_id
_entity_poly.type
_entity_poly.pdbx_seq_one_letter_code
_entity_poly.pdbx_strand_id
1 'polypeptide(L)'
;MSLDKYFKRYVYDEEKTPYATPVRRLSRRQADYEVYAYTLFIGILFAAVALVAVTGKLPQGKLMGVGLYAFSVVCAALIFGFLKHHLAALYCALTPISAVLYYLTWGFPPNLGGLDQALIMIFVLLWARYSWRVLQLGRFYPHMSERVVERDDAGPPSSG
;
A
#
# COMPACT_ATOMS: atom_id res chain seq x y z
N MET A 1 29.79 0.61 -20.52
CA MET A 1 28.58 1.22 -19.91
C MET A 1 27.60 0.09 -19.68
N SER A 2 27.49 -0.43 -18.45
CA SER A 2 26.78 -1.69 -18.17
C SER A 2 25.28 -1.46 -17.94
N LEU A 3 24.45 -2.12 -18.74
CA LEU A 3 22.99 -2.12 -18.60
C LEU A 3 22.54 -2.54 -17.19
N ASP A 4 23.29 -3.42 -16.52
CA ASP A 4 23.04 -3.86 -15.15
C ASP A 4 23.01 -2.71 -14.14
N LYS A 5 23.84 -1.68 -14.33
CA LYS A 5 23.89 -0.52 -13.43
C LYS A 5 22.65 0.35 -13.58
N TYR A 6 22.12 0.47 -14.80
CA TYR A 6 20.88 1.19 -15.07
C TYR A 6 19.67 0.37 -14.63
N PHE A 7 19.64 -0.94 -14.90
CA PHE A 7 18.55 -1.83 -14.50
C PHE A 7 18.41 -1.90 -12.98
N LYS A 8 19.54 -2.04 -12.27
CA LYS A 8 19.57 -2.01 -10.80
C LYS A 8 19.12 -0.66 -10.24
N ARG A 9 19.53 0.45 -10.85
CA ARG A 9 19.10 1.79 -10.42
C ARG A 9 17.63 2.09 -10.71
N TYR A 10 17.04 1.47 -11.74
CA TYR A 10 15.66 1.75 -12.15
C TYR A 10 14.64 0.82 -11.47
N VAL A 11 14.98 -0.45 -11.29
CA VAL A 11 14.11 -1.46 -10.66
C VAL A 11 14.35 -1.53 -9.13
N TYR A 12 15.59 -1.30 -8.71
CA TYR A 12 16.09 -1.49 -7.35
C TYR A 12 16.69 -0.18 -6.80
N ASP A 13 15.92 0.90 -6.88
CA ASP A 13 16.31 2.15 -6.23
C ASP A 13 16.02 2.03 -4.73
N GLU A 14 17.06 1.85 -3.91
CA GLU A 14 16.92 1.70 -2.47
C GLU A 14 16.18 2.89 -1.84
N GLU A 15 16.21 4.09 -2.44
CA GLU A 15 15.46 5.24 -1.93
C GLU A 15 13.97 5.22 -2.26
N LYS A 16 13.57 4.67 -3.42
CA LYS A 16 12.19 4.75 -3.93
C LYS A 16 11.42 3.42 -3.89
N THR A 17 12.09 2.27 -3.98
CA THR A 17 11.47 0.94 -4.01
C THR A 17 11.99 0.00 -2.92
N PRO A 18 11.92 0.38 -1.62
CA PRO A 18 12.52 -0.36 -0.52
C PRO A 18 11.65 -1.55 -0.08
N TYR A 19 11.20 -2.41 -0.99
CA TYR A 19 10.24 -3.48 -0.66
C TYR A 19 10.88 -4.69 0.05
N ALA A 20 12.19 -4.86 -0.09
CA ALA A 20 12.96 -5.95 0.52
C ALA A 20 13.63 -5.56 1.85
N THR A 21 13.61 -4.28 2.24
CA THR A 21 14.24 -3.83 3.49
C THR A 21 13.28 -4.01 4.68
N PRO A 22 13.78 -4.46 5.84
CA PRO A 22 12.93 -4.60 7.03
C PRO A 22 12.51 -3.23 7.55
N VAL A 23 11.28 -3.12 8.06
CA VAL A 23 10.66 -1.84 8.48
C VAL A 23 11.52 -1.04 9.46
N ARG A 24 12.26 -1.73 10.33
CA ARG A 24 13.15 -1.12 11.33
C ARG A 24 14.38 -0.41 10.73
N ARG A 25 14.72 -0.66 9.47
CA ARG A 25 15.89 -0.08 8.77
C ARG A 25 15.48 0.93 7.69
N LEU A 26 14.19 1.21 7.53
CA LEU A 26 13.69 2.18 6.56
C LEU A 26 14.03 3.61 6.98
N SER A 27 14.43 4.43 6.02
CA SER A 27 14.49 5.88 6.19
C SER A 27 13.09 6.49 6.15
N ARG A 28 12.91 7.68 6.72
CA ARG A 28 11.61 8.38 6.72
C ARG A 28 11.09 8.62 5.30
N ARG A 29 11.98 9.01 4.38
CA ARG A 29 11.65 9.26 2.97
C ARG A 29 11.24 7.98 2.23
N GLN A 30 11.90 6.87 2.51
CA GLN A 30 11.52 5.55 1.98
C GLN A 30 10.14 5.11 2.49
N ALA A 31 9.86 5.31 3.78
CA ALA A 31 8.56 5.05 4.37
C ALA A 31 7.45 5.91 3.72
N ASP A 32 7.73 7.18 3.43
CA ASP A 32 6.79 8.08 2.75
C ASP A 32 6.40 7.60 1.36
N TYR A 33 7.38 7.17 0.55
CA TYR A 33 7.10 6.61 -0.78
C TYR A 33 6.30 5.31 -0.69
N GLU A 34 6.60 4.45 0.28
CA GLU A 34 5.88 3.19 0.47
C GLU A 34 4.42 3.42 0.88
N VAL A 35 4.19 4.32 1.84
CA VAL A 35 2.84 4.73 2.27
C VAL A 35 2.09 5.36 1.10
N TYR A 36 2.73 6.25 0.34
CA TYR A 36 2.13 6.88 -0.83
C TYR A 36 1.71 5.84 -1.88
N ALA A 37 2.62 4.93 -2.26
CA ALA A 37 2.33 3.87 -3.22
C ALA A 37 1.18 2.98 -2.76
N TYR A 38 1.15 2.60 -1.48
CA TYR A 38 0.06 1.80 -0.92
C TYR A 38 -1.28 2.53 -0.93
N THR A 39 -1.32 3.79 -0.47
CA THR A 39 -2.56 4.58 -0.43
C THR A 39 -3.11 4.84 -1.83
N LEU A 40 -2.24 5.06 -2.82
CA LEU A 40 -2.62 5.20 -4.23
C LEU A 40 -3.19 3.89 -4.77
N PHE A 41 -2.54 2.76 -4.50
CA PHE A 41 -3.03 1.44 -4.90
C PHE A 41 -4.43 1.14 -4.31
N ILE A 42 -4.60 1.29 -3.00
CA ILE A 42 -5.88 1.09 -2.31
C ILE A 42 -6.95 2.08 -2.82
N GLY A 43 -6.58 3.35 -2.96
CA GLY A 43 -7.48 4.40 -3.41
C GLY A 43 -8.05 4.11 -4.79
N ILE A 44 -7.19 3.74 -5.75
CA ILE A 44 -7.62 3.40 -7.11
C ILE A 44 -8.47 2.11 -7.10
N LEU A 45 -8.02 1.08 -6.40
CA LEU A 45 -8.73 -0.21 -6.32
C LEU A 45 -10.15 -0.02 -5.77
N PHE A 46 -10.31 0.70 -4.65
CA PHE A 46 -11.61 0.90 -4.03
C PHE A 46 -12.47 1.96 -4.70
N ALA A 47 -11.87 2.96 -5.36
CA ALA A 47 -12.62 3.85 -6.23
C ALA A 47 -13.29 3.08 -7.38
N ALA A 48 -12.56 2.15 -8.01
CA ALA A 48 -13.13 1.27 -9.03
C ALA A 48 -14.25 0.38 -8.47
N VAL A 49 -14.04 -0.22 -7.28
CA VAL A 49 -15.08 -1.03 -6.61
C VAL A 49 -16.32 -0.19 -6.29
N ALA A 50 -16.16 1.02 -5.76
CA ALA A 50 -17.27 1.92 -5.47
C ALA A 50 -18.06 2.26 -6.73
N LEU A 51 -17.39 2.55 -7.85
CA LEU A 51 -18.03 2.84 -9.14
C LEU A 51 -18.82 1.63 -9.67
N VAL A 52 -18.24 0.43 -9.61
CA VAL A 52 -18.91 -0.82 -10.01
C VAL A 52 -20.11 -1.12 -9.11
N ALA A 53 -20.00 -0.86 -7.80
CA ALA A 53 -21.08 -1.03 -6.85
C ALA A 53 -22.25 -0.07 -7.13
N VAL A 54 -21.97 1.20 -7.41
CA VAL A 54 -23.00 2.22 -7.73
C VAL A 54 -23.71 1.90 -9.05
N THR A 55 -22.98 1.40 -10.05
CA THR A 55 -23.55 0.99 -11.34
C THR A 55 -24.33 -0.32 -11.28
N GLY A 56 -24.33 -1.02 -10.15
CA GLY A 56 -25.07 -2.27 -9.96
C GLY A 56 -24.55 -3.44 -10.79
N LYS A 57 -23.34 -3.31 -11.35
CA LYS A 57 -22.68 -4.35 -12.19
C LYS A 57 -21.95 -5.41 -11.36
N LEU A 58 -22.13 -5.40 -10.03
CA LEU A 58 -21.61 -6.46 -9.19
C LEU A 58 -22.35 -7.78 -9.48
N PRO A 59 -21.67 -8.94 -9.45
CA PRO A 59 -22.30 -10.25 -9.67
C PRO A 59 -23.52 -10.51 -8.78
N GLN A 60 -23.55 -9.90 -7.60
CA GLN A 60 -24.58 -10.05 -6.58
C GLN A 60 -25.68 -8.95 -6.65
N GLY A 61 -25.64 -8.08 -7.67
CA GLY A 61 -26.56 -6.96 -7.83
C GLY A 61 -26.20 -5.72 -7.00
N LYS A 62 -27.17 -4.84 -6.77
CA LYS A 62 -26.95 -3.55 -6.11
C LYS A 62 -26.84 -3.71 -4.58
N LEU A 63 -25.64 -3.92 -4.08
CA LEU A 63 -25.33 -3.86 -2.64
C LEU A 63 -24.82 -2.47 -2.23
N MET A 64 -25.71 -1.62 -1.76
CA MET A 64 -25.38 -0.26 -1.33
C MET A 64 -24.31 -0.22 -0.21
N GLY A 65 -24.30 -1.24 0.67
CA GLY A 65 -23.31 -1.38 1.73
C GLY A 65 -21.87 -1.55 1.23
N VAL A 66 -21.67 -2.27 0.12
CA VAL A 66 -20.33 -2.48 -0.47
C VAL A 66 -19.80 -1.16 -1.04
N GLY A 67 -20.66 -0.37 -1.69
CA GLY A 67 -20.27 0.95 -2.21
C GLY A 67 -19.91 1.94 -1.11
N LEU A 68 -20.71 2.01 -0.03
CA LEU A 68 -20.41 2.86 1.13
C LEU A 68 -19.13 2.45 1.84
N TYR A 69 -18.92 1.14 2.02
CA TYR A 69 -17.68 0.62 2.57
C TYR A 69 -16.49 1.01 1.70
N ALA A 70 -16.57 0.78 0.38
CA ALA A 70 -15.50 1.12 -0.54
C ALA A 70 -15.15 2.61 -0.52
N PHE A 71 -16.16 3.48 -0.49
CA PHE A 71 -15.98 4.91 -0.33
C PHE A 71 -15.27 5.27 0.98
N SER A 72 -15.69 4.66 2.10
CA SER A 72 -15.04 4.89 3.40
C SER A 72 -13.56 4.47 3.41
N VAL A 73 -13.19 3.40 2.69
CA VAL A 73 -11.81 2.95 2.54
C VAL A 73 -10.99 3.95 1.72
N VAL A 74 -11.57 4.55 0.67
CA VAL A 74 -10.92 5.63 -0.09
C VAL A 74 -10.65 6.85 0.80
N CYS A 75 -11.63 7.28 1.59
CA CYS A 75 -11.44 8.37 2.56
C CYS A 75 -10.34 8.05 3.57
N ALA A 76 -10.31 6.83 4.12
CA ALA A 76 -9.28 6.39 5.03
C ALA A 76 -7.89 6.35 4.38
N ALA A 77 -7.79 5.92 3.11
CA ALA A 77 -6.54 5.91 2.36
C ALA A 77 -5.99 7.33 2.15
N LEU A 78 -6.86 8.31 1.88
CA LEU A 78 -6.46 9.72 1.79
C LEU A 78 -5.95 10.24 3.14
N ILE A 79 -6.69 10.02 4.22
CA ILE A 79 -6.27 10.41 5.57
C ILE A 79 -4.92 9.77 5.92
N PHE A 80 -4.74 8.48 5.60
CA PHE A 80 -3.48 7.80 5.84
C PHE A 80 -2.33 8.37 4.99
N GLY A 81 -2.59 8.72 3.73
CA GLY A 81 -1.58 9.30 2.84
C GLY A 81 -1.08 10.67 3.31
N PHE A 82 -1.98 11.53 3.77
CA PHE A 82 -1.63 12.89 4.21
C PHE A 82 -1.21 12.97 5.68
N LEU A 83 -2.00 12.40 6.60
CA LEU A 83 -1.78 12.54 8.04
C LEU A 83 -0.92 11.40 8.62
N LYS A 84 -0.77 10.29 7.90
CA LYS A 84 -0.02 9.09 8.36
C LYS A 84 -0.51 8.59 9.72
N HIS A 85 -1.80 8.78 9.97
CA HIS A 85 -2.44 8.45 11.23
C HIS A 85 -2.56 6.93 11.40
N HIS A 86 -2.18 6.41 12.57
CA HIS A 86 -2.13 4.97 12.83
C HIS A 86 -3.50 4.28 12.67
N LEU A 87 -4.60 4.93 13.11
CA LEU A 87 -5.94 4.36 12.97
C LEU A 87 -6.38 4.25 11.51
N ALA A 88 -5.96 5.19 10.65
CA ALA A 88 -6.25 5.11 9.22
C ALA A 88 -5.48 3.96 8.57
N ALA A 89 -4.22 3.72 9.01
CA ALA A 89 -3.43 2.56 8.60
C ALA A 89 -4.11 1.24 8.99
N LEU A 90 -4.63 1.14 10.23
CA LEU A 90 -5.39 -0.03 10.70
C LEU A 90 -6.63 -0.28 9.83
N TYR A 91 -7.41 0.77 9.55
CA TYR A 91 -8.60 0.63 8.72
C TYR A 91 -8.27 0.13 7.31
N CYS A 92 -7.22 0.69 6.69
CA CYS A 92 -6.73 0.22 5.39
C CYS A 92 -6.09 -1.18 5.44
N ALA A 93 -5.65 -1.66 6.61
CA ALA A 93 -5.09 -3.00 6.77
C ALA A 93 -6.17 -4.08 6.99
N LEU A 94 -7.35 -3.70 7.47
CA LEU A 94 -8.52 -4.58 7.56
C LEU A 94 -9.15 -4.85 6.18
N THR A 95 -8.85 -3.99 5.21
CA THR A 95 -9.39 -4.07 3.85
C THR A 95 -9.19 -5.44 3.16
N PRO A 96 -7.97 -6.02 3.07
CA PRO A 96 -7.80 -7.34 2.48
C PRO A 96 -8.51 -8.46 3.28
N ILE A 97 -8.64 -8.32 4.61
CA ILE A 97 -9.40 -9.27 5.43
C ILE A 97 -10.89 -9.22 5.07
N SER A 98 -11.43 -8.01 4.89
CA SER A 98 -12.81 -7.85 4.43
C SER A 98 -13.03 -8.45 3.04
N ALA A 99 -12.04 -8.37 2.14
CA ALA A 99 -12.10 -9.01 0.83
C ALA A 99 -12.13 -10.54 0.94
N VAL A 100 -11.30 -11.15 1.80
CA VAL A 100 -11.37 -12.60 2.07
C VAL A 100 -12.75 -13.00 2.58
N LEU A 101 -13.27 -12.28 3.59
CA LEU A 101 -14.59 -12.55 4.15
C LEU A 101 -15.67 -12.45 3.08
N TYR A 102 -15.60 -11.43 2.22
CA TYR A 102 -16.54 -11.25 1.12
C TYR A 102 -16.54 -12.44 0.15
N TYR A 103 -15.36 -12.93 -0.26
CA TYR A 103 -15.28 -14.10 -1.13
C TYR A 103 -15.74 -15.39 -0.44
N LEU A 104 -15.56 -15.52 0.88
CA LEU A 104 -16.04 -16.68 1.64
C LEU A 104 -17.56 -16.71 1.79
N THR A 105 -18.22 -15.56 1.96
CA THR A 105 -19.66 -15.49 2.20
C THR A 105 -20.48 -15.48 0.91
N TRP A 106 -20.01 -14.79 -0.15
CA TRP A 106 -20.73 -14.69 -1.42
C TRP A 106 -20.18 -15.60 -2.52
N GLY A 107 -19.02 -16.23 -2.30
CA GLY A 107 -18.37 -17.07 -3.29
C GLY A 107 -17.71 -16.30 -4.44
N PHE A 108 -17.08 -17.04 -5.33
CA PHE A 108 -16.49 -16.50 -6.56
C PHE A 108 -17.54 -16.45 -7.69
N PRO A 109 -17.42 -15.50 -8.63
CA PRO A 109 -18.23 -15.49 -9.84
C PRO A 109 -18.17 -16.84 -10.57
N PRO A 110 -19.31 -17.36 -11.07
CA PRO A 110 -19.40 -18.71 -11.63
C PRO A 110 -18.63 -18.89 -12.95
N ASN A 111 -18.25 -17.79 -13.61
CA ASN A 111 -17.53 -17.79 -14.89
C ASN A 111 -16.01 -17.82 -14.75
N LEU A 112 -15.47 -17.84 -13.52
CA LEU A 112 -14.02 -17.91 -13.28
C LEU A 112 -13.58 -19.37 -13.24
N GLY A 113 -12.53 -19.71 -13.98
CA GLY A 113 -11.89 -21.01 -13.87
C GLY A 113 -11.29 -21.20 -12.47
N GLY A 114 -11.14 -22.46 -12.03
CA GLY A 114 -10.55 -22.75 -10.70
C GLY A 114 -9.14 -22.17 -10.52
N LEU A 115 -8.38 -22.02 -11.62
CA LEU A 115 -7.07 -21.36 -11.62
C LEU A 115 -7.19 -19.86 -11.33
N ASP A 116 -8.16 -19.15 -11.92
CA ASP A 116 -8.36 -17.72 -11.68
C ASP A 116 -8.78 -17.45 -10.24
N GLN A 117 -9.62 -18.32 -9.66
CA GLN A 117 -10.01 -18.25 -8.25
C GLN A 117 -8.80 -18.40 -7.33
N ALA A 118 -7.92 -19.37 -7.62
CA ALA A 118 -6.69 -19.56 -6.86
C ALA A 118 -5.75 -18.34 -6.97
N LEU A 119 -5.62 -17.76 -8.16
CA LEU A 119 -4.82 -16.55 -8.37
C LEU A 119 -5.36 -15.35 -7.59
N ILE A 120 -6.68 -15.14 -7.57
CA ILE A 120 -7.31 -14.08 -6.78
C ILE A 120 -7.05 -14.30 -5.30
N MET A 121 -7.21 -15.53 -4.80
CA MET A 121 -6.92 -15.84 -3.39
C MET A 121 -5.45 -15.59 -3.03
N ILE A 122 -4.51 -16.05 -3.85
CA ILE A 122 -3.09 -15.79 -3.65
C ILE A 122 -2.81 -14.29 -3.63
N PHE A 123 -3.38 -13.54 -4.57
CA PHE A 123 -3.24 -12.09 -4.63
C PHE A 123 -3.76 -11.42 -3.36
N VAL A 124 -4.95 -11.78 -2.87
CA VAL A 124 -5.53 -11.23 -1.65
C VAL A 124 -4.68 -11.58 -0.42
N LEU A 125 -4.12 -12.79 -0.35
CA LEU A 125 -3.23 -13.19 0.75
C LEU A 125 -1.90 -12.43 0.72
N LEU A 126 -1.31 -12.24 -0.46
CA LEU A 126 -0.10 -11.42 -0.63
C LEU A 126 -0.38 -9.96 -0.24
N TRP A 127 -1.54 -9.44 -0.64
CA TRP A 127 -1.97 -8.11 -0.27
C TRP A 127 -2.21 -8.00 1.25
N ALA A 128 -2.84 -8.98 1.90
CA ALA A 128 -2.97 -9.04 3.35
C ALA A 128 -1.62 -9.01 4.08
N ARG A 129 -0.66 -9.80 3.58
CA ARG A 129 0.72 -9.79 4.09
C ARG A 129 1.38 -8.42 3.92
N TYR A 130 1.15 -7.76 2.78
CA TYR A 130 1.68 -6.43 2.53
C TYR A 130 1.04 -5.37 3.43
N SER A 131 -0.28 -5.42 3.64
CA SER A 131 -1.00 -4.52 4.55
C SER A 131 -0.49 -4.62 5.99
N TRP A 132 -0.08 -5.81 6.44
CA TRP A 132 0.56 -5.98 7.75
C TRP A 132 1.89 -5.20 7.86
N ARG A 133 2.68 -5.16 6.78
CA ARG A 133 3.92 -4.38 6.72
C ARG A 133 3.63 -2.87 6.81
N VAL A 134 2.63 -2.40 6.08
CA VAL A 134 2.21 -0.99 6.10
C VAL A 134 1.67 -0.58 7.48
N LEU A 135 1.00 -1.50 8.19
CA LEU A 135 0.57 -1.26 9.56
C LEU A 135 1.76 -1.06 10.51
N GLN A 136 2.80 -1.89 10.37
CA GLN A 136 4.04 -1.72 11.14
C GLN A 136 4.69 -0.37 10.84
N LEU A 137 4.71 0.04 9.56
CA LEU A 137 5.19 1.36 9.17
C LEU A 137 4.44 2.48 9.89
N GLY A 138 3.10 2.47 9.89
CA GLY A 138 2.31 3.49 10.59
C GLY A 138 2.58 3.56 12.10
N ARG A 139 2.99 2.45 12.74
CA ARG A 139 3.36 2.42 14.16
C ARG A 139 4.78 2.95 14.41
N PHE A 140 5.72 2.68 13.51
CA PHE A 140 7.11 3.12 13.65
C PHE A 140 7.36 4.52 13.07
N TYR A 141 6.46 5.04 12.25
CA TYR A 141 6.59 6.33 11.57
C TYR A 141 6.86 7.52 12.52
N PRO A 142 6.18 7.66 13.69
CA PRO A 142 6.46 8.77 14.62
C PRO A 142 7.87 8.74 15.22
N HIS A 143 8.54 7.59 15.18
CA HIS A 143 9.86 7.37 15.78
C HIS A 143 10.99 7.45 14.75
N MET A 144 10.69 7.67 13.47
CA MET A 144 11.71 7.83 12.44
C MET A 144 12.24 9.28 12.48
N SER A 145 13.46 9.45 12.98
CA SER A 145 14.18 10.72 12.88
C SER A 145 14.30 11.14 11.42
N GLU A 146 13.96 12.39 11.15
CA GLU A 146 14.37 13.09 9.95
C GLU A 146 15.89 13.18 10.00
N ARG A 147 16.60 12.23 9.39
CA ARG A 147 18.00 12.48 9.06
C ARG A 147 17.99 13.59 8.04
N VAL A 148 18.02 14.84 8.52
CA VAL A 148 18.64 15.93 7.81
C VAL A 148 19.97 15.36 7.36
N VAL A 149 20.14 15.19 6.05
CA VAL A 149 21.46 14.94 5.49
C VAL A 149 22.23 16.23 5.79
N GLU A 150 22.80 16.30 6.98
CA GLU A 150 23.85 17.23 7.30
C GLU A 150 24.98 16.84 6.36
N ARG A 151 25.04 17.56 5.24
CA ARG A 151 26.22 17.59 4.40
C ARG A 151 27.36 17.97 5.34
N ASP A 152 28.23 17.01 5.61
CA ASP A 152 29.64 17.24 5.90
C ASP A 152 30.29 17.96 4.69
N ASP A 153 29.86 19.20 4.43
CA ASP A 153 30.62 20.19 3.68
C ASP A 153 31.62 20.90 4.63
N ALA A 154 31.90 20.30 5.79
CA ALA A 154 33.06 20.61 6.62
C ALA A 154 34.32 19.95 6.03
N GLY A 155 34.79 20.49 4.91
CA GLY A 155 36.18 20.37 4.45
C GLY A 155 37.04 21.50 5.04
N PRO A 156 38.35 21.29 5.28
CA PRO A 156 39.09 21.79 6.44
C PRO A 156 39.43 23.30 6.39
N PRO A 157 39.82 23.91 7.53
CA PRO A 157 40.28 25.30 7.56
C PRO A 157 41.51 25.46 6.65
N SER A 158 41.41 26.33 5.66
CA SER A 158 42.55 26.82 4.89
C SER A 158 43.47 27.60 5.84
N SER A 159 44.54 26.95 6.27
CA SER A 159 45.71 27.57 6.88
C SER A 159 46.86 27.47 5.88
N GLY A 160 47.42 28.62 5.51
CA GLY A 160 48.46 28.77 4.49
C GLY A 160 48.37 30.14 3.83
#